data_AF-A0A9D6JSC0-F1
#
_entry.id   AF-A0A9D6JSC0-F1
#
_cell.length_a   1.000
_cell.length_b   1.000
_cell.length_c   1.000
_cell.angle_alpha   90.00
_cell.angle_beta   90.00
_cell.angle_gamma   90.00
#
_symmetry.space_group_name_H-M   'P 1'
#
loop_
_entity.id
_entity.type
_entity.pdbx_description
1 polymer ?
#
loop_
_entity_poly.entity_id
_entity_poly.type
_entity_poly.pdbx_seq_one_letter_code
_entity_poly.pdbx_strand_id
1 'polypeptide(L)'
;MMPSANIRSIIIILLSFLIGTVSSSTFASYYSTKHTSNSESILEIKKINVDYLGSSQGGFGGYEARGLAGLSTPSHLGEWARIEVEYQSFPDWTDEVDLDIYVLMDDEVILKGTLKQINLSRKHSHKAVFYLHPTTLERFRSIHKIAIQGSSAGKIEDTRQWPSTTHQEWWKTASIRKGLLKKSFETPFFLNDAEKYEDTEI
;
A
#
# COMPACT_ATOMS: atom_id res chain seq x y z
N MET A 1 26.04 73.32 20.46
CA MET A 1 24.76 73.95 20.82
C MET A 1 23.63 73.11 20.26
N MET A 2 22.96 72.32 21.10
CA MET A 2 21.52 72.02 20.93
C MET A 2 20.72 73.23 21.49
N PRO A 3 19.39 73.40 21.30
CA PRO A 3 18.37 72.44 20.86
C PRO A 3 17.31 72.99 19.85
N SER A 4 16.45 72.12 19.31
CA SER A 4 14.99 72.22 19.50
C SER A 4 14.28 71.10 18.73
N ALA A 5 13.68 70.20 19.50
CA ALA A 5 12.62 69.32 19.03
C ALA A 5 11.29 70.09 19.10
N ASN A 6 10.41 69.90 18.12
CA ASN A 6 8.98 70.08 18.34
C ASN A 6 8.19 69.00 17.60
N ILE A 7 7.47 68.25 18.44
CA ILE A 7 6.62 67.09 18.18
C ILE A 7 5.18 67.59 18.14
N ARG A 8 4.46 67.48 17.01
CA ARG A 8 2.99 67.39 16.82
C ARG A 8 2.79 67.00 15.33
N SER A 9 2.10 65.96 14.86
CA SER A 9 0.96 65.20 15.36
C SER A 9 0.89 63.82 14.69
N ILE A 10 0.28 62.90 15.42
CA ILE A 10 -0.05 61.50 15.13
C ILE A 10 -1.17 61.39 14.09
N ILE A 11 -1.02 60.53 13.07
CA ILE A 11 -2.13 59.75 12.49
C ILE A 11 -1.66 58.30 12.30
N ILE A 12 -2.35 57.40 12.98
CA ILE A 12 -2.23 55.95 12.93
C ILE A 12 -3.07 55.46 11.75
N ILE A 13 -2.46 54.70 10.81
CA ILE A 13 -3.19 53.72 10.00
C ILE A 13 -2.41 52.41 10.04
N LEU A 14 -2.99 51.45 10.76
CA LEU A 14 -2.63 50.04 10.74
C LEU A 14 -2.79 49.48 9.32
N LEU A 15 -1.74 48.84 8.80
CA LEU A 15 -1.92 47.80 7.80
C LEU A 15 -1.03 46.60 8.12
N SER A 16 -1.67 45.63 8.77
CA SER A 16 -1.13 44.33 9.10
C SER A 16 -0.92 43.52 7.82
N PHE A 17 0.32 43.29 7.41
CA PHE A 17 0.66 42.16 6.54
C PHE A 17 1.34 41.08 7.37
N LEU A 18 0.50 40.13 7.82
CA LEU A 18 0.94 38.80 8.19
C LEU A 18 1.56 38.14 6.95
N ILE A 19 2.88 38.03 6.91
CA ILE A 19 3.54 37.01 6.09
C ILE A 19 4.09 36.00 7.08
N GLY A 20 3.21 35.08 7.48
CA GLY A 20 3.59 33.87 8.19
C GLY A 20 4.35 32.97 7.23
N THR A 21 5.67 33.04 7.24
CA THR A 21 6.48 31.93 6.72
C THR A 21 6.43 30.82 7.76
N VAL A 22 5.43 29.96 7.66
CA VAL A 22 5.48 28.62 8.23
C VAL A 22 6.56 27.86 7.46
N SER A 23 7.79 27.93 7.94
CA SER A 23 8.81 26.95 7.55
C SER A 23 8.38 25.61 8.16
N SER A 24 7.64 24.81 7.39
CA SER A 24 7.37 23.42 7.72
C SER A 24 8.69 22.71 7.96
N SER A 25 8.95 22.40 9.22
CA SER A 25 10.01 21.50 9.63
C SER A 25 9.63 20.09 9.17
N THR A 26 10.13 19.68 8.00
CA THR A 26 10.08 18.28 7.60
C THR A 26 11.14 17.52 8.41
N PHE A 27 10.81 17.21 9.66
CA PHE A 27 11.50 16.15 10.39
C PHE A 27 11.12 14.83 9.73
N ALA A 28 11.90 14.43 8.73
CA ALA A 28 11.89 13.06 8.24
C ALA A 28 12.56 12.20 9.32
N SER A 29 11.76 11.70 10.27
CA SER A 29 12.21 10.65 11.19
C SER A 29 12.54 9.42 10.35
N TYR A 30 13.82 9.20 10.12
CA TYR A 30 14.35 8.06 9.38
C TYR A 30 14.23 6.81 10.24
N TYR A 31 13.05 6.21 10.31
CA TYR A 31 12.90 4.86 10.84
C TYR A 31 13.35 3.88 9.77
N SER A 32 14.64 3.55 9.80
CA SER A 32 15.15 2.35 9.12
C SER A 32 14.64 1.14 9.90
N THR A 33 13.46 0.65 9.52
CA THR A 33 12.91 -0.59 10.07
C THR A 33 13.77 -1.74 9.54
N LYS A 34 14.80 -2.11 10.31
CA LYS A 34 15.43 -3.43 10.20
C LYS A 34 14.29 -4.45 10.30
N HIS A 35 14.36 -5.53 9.52
CA HIS A 35 13.53 -6.73 9.71
C HIS A 35 13.80 -7.23 11.13
N THR A 36 13.03 -6.71 12.08
CA THR A 36 13.20 -7.01 13.50
C THR A 36 12.26 -8.18 13.70
N SER A 37 12.77 -9.38 13.48
CA SER A 37 12.17 -10.58 14.04
C SER A 37 12.26 -10.42 15.55
N ASN A 38 11.28 -9.71 16.10
CA ASN A 38 11.13 -9.51 17.52
C ASN A 38 10.56 -10.84 18.04
N SER A 39 11.22 -11.47 19.01
CA SER A 39 10.76 -12.74 19.60
C SER A 39 9.40 -12.64 20.31
N GLU A 40 8.82 -11.44 20.35
CA GLU A 40 7.48 -11.12 20.88
C GLU A 40 6.48 -10.72 19.80
N SER A 41 6.86 -10.71 18.51
CA SER A 41 5.89 -10.41 17.45
C SER A 41 4.87 -11.54 17.34
N ILE A 42 3.60 -11.18 17.20
CA ILE A 42 2.51 -12.16 17.07
C ILE A 42 2.23 -12.57 15.63
N LEU A 43 2.86 -11.88 14.67
CA LEU A 43 2.66 -12.04 13.24
C LEU A 43 3.99 -11.89 12.49
N GLU A 44 4.26 -12.73 11.50
CA GLU A 44 5.40 -12.53 10.59
C GLU A 44 4.98 -12.73 9.13
N ILE A 45 5.26 -11.74 8.29
CA ILE A 45 4.98 -11.75 6.86
C ILE A 45 6.13 -12.47 6.15
N LYS A 46 5.82 -13.61 5.51
CA LYS A 46 6.78 -14.49 4.87
C LYS A 46 7.04 -14.12 3.43
N LYS A 47 5.99 -13.82 2.68
CA LYS A 47 6.11 -13.69 1.22
C LYS A 47 5.06 -12.72 0.66
N ILE A 48 5.45 -12.05 -0.42
CA ILE A 48 4.55 -11.27 -1.28
C ILE A 48 4.76 -11.83 -2.69
N ASN A 49 3.68 -12.31 -3.31
CA ASN A 49 3.65 -12.77 -4.69
C ASN A 49 2.73 -11.84 -5.49
N VAL A 50 3.09 -11.61 -6.75
CA VAL A 50 2.27 -10.85 -7.71
C VAL A 50 2.10 -11.71 -8.94
N ASP A 51 0.85 -12.07 -9.22
CA ASP A 51 0.46 -12.82 -10.40
C ASP A 51 -0.47 -11.96 -11.27
N TYR A 52 -0.44 -12.15 -12.58
CA TYR A 52 -1.38 -11.51 -13.51
C TYR A 52 -2.28 -12.59 -14.09
N LEU A 53 -3.58 -12.44 -13.86
CA LEU A 53 -4.61 -13.37 -14.29
C LEU A 53 -5.16 -12.90 -15.64
N GLY A 54 -4.66 -13.52 -16.71
CA GLY A 54 -5.13 -13.30 -18.06
C GLY A 54 -6.58 -13.77 -18.27
N SER A 55 -7.28 -13.16 -19.23
CA SER A 55 -8.63 -13.51 -19.65
C SER A 55 -8.74 -14.88 -20.37
N SER A 56 -7.65 -15.64 -20.52
CA SER A 56 -7.65 -16.90 -21.28
C SER A 56 -8.33 -18.08 -20.58
N GLN A 57 -8.84 -17.92 -19.36
CA GLN A 57 -9.62 -18.95 -18.64
C GLN A 57 -11.15 -18.77 -18.76
N GLY A 58 -11.61 -17.72 -19.45
CA GLY A 58 -13.04 -17.49 -19.71
C GLY A 58 -13.29 -17.30 -21.20
N GLY A 59 -13.68 -18.38 -21.90
CA GLY A 59 -14.08 -18.32 -23.29
C GLY A 59 -15.32 -17.45 -23.50
N PHE A 60 -15.13 -16.16 -23.74
CA PHE A 60 -16.08 -15.30 -24.43
C PHE A 60 -15.30 -14.40 -25.40
N GLY A 61 -15.77 -14.35 -26.64
CA GLY A 61 -14.99 -14.00 -27.82
C GLY A 61 -14.47 -12.56 -27.89
N GLY A 62 -13.24 -12.45 -28.40
CA GLY A 62 -12.90 -11.69 -29.60
C GLY A 62 -12.96 -10.17 -29.56
N TYR A 63 -11.79 -9.53 -29.57
CA TYR A 63 -11.31 -8.80 -30.75
C TYR A 63 -9.78 -8.69 -30.70
N GLU A 64 -9.20 -8.57 -31.87
CA GLU A 64 -7.84 -8.89 -32.22
C GLU A 64 -6.81 -7.91 -31.64
N ALA A 65 -5.73 -8.43 -31.04
CA ALA A 65 -4.45 -7.74 -30.96
C ALA A 65 -3.43 -8.49 -31.82
N ARG A 66 -3.69 -8.51 -33.12
CA ARG A 66 -2.76 -9.02 -34.13
C ARG A 66 -2.06 -7.81 -34.75
N GLY A 67 -0.93 -7.40 -34.18
CA GLY A 67 -0.11 -6.34 -34.76
C GLY A 67 1.11 -5.95 -33.93
N LEU A 68 2.30 -6.18 -34.52
CA LEU A 68 3.61 -5.65 -34.13
C LEU A 68 4.37 -6.41 -33.01
N ALA A 69 4.87 -7.59 -33.38
CA ALA A 69 6.04 -8.18 -32.75
C ALA A 69 7.27 -7.29 -32.99
N GLY A 70 7.60 -6.45 -32.00
CA GLY A 70 8.82 -5.65 -32.00
C GLY A 70 8.82 -4.62 -30.88
N LEU A 71 9.40 -5.00 -29.73
CA LEU A 71 9.75 -4.13 -28.58
C LEU A 71 8.63 -3.71 -27.61
N SER A 72 7.70 -4.60 -27.26
CA SER A 72 6.78 -4.35 -26.14
C SER A 72 7.13 -5.23 -24.95
N THR A 73 7.61 -4.61 -23.87
CA THR A 73 7.54 -5.14 -22.50
C THR A 73 6.16 -5.78 -22.32
N PRO A 74 6.03 -6.97 -21.71
CA PRO A 74 4.72 -7.61 -21.55
C PRO A 74 3.75 -6.63 -20.88
N SER A 75 2.74 -6.19 -21.62
CA SER A 75 1.74 -5.26 -21.12
C SER A 75 0.64 -6.07 -20.46
N HIS A 76 0.55 -6.01 -19.13
CA HIS A 76 -0.50 -6.65 -18.34
C HIS A 76 -1.86 -5.92 -18.43
N LEU A 77 -2.06 -5.18 -19.52
CA LEU A 77 -3.29 -4.43 -19.77
C LEU A 77 -4.41 -5.42 -20.11
N GLY A 78 -5.56 -5.25 -19.46
CA GLY A 78 -6.69 -6.17 -19.59
C GLY A 78 -6.64 -7.38 -18.64
N GLU A 79 -5.58 -7.55 -17.85
CA GLU A 79 -5.43 -8.64 -16.87
C GLU A 79 -5.78 -8.16 -15.46
N TRP A 80 -6.21 -9.08 -14.59
CA TRP A 80 -6.30 -8.78 -13.16
C TRP A 80 -4.94 -8.98 -12.51
N ALA A 81 -4.47 -8.04 -11.70
CA ALA A 81 -3.31 -8.32 -10.83
C ALA A 81 -3.79 -8.93 -9.52
N ARG A 82 -3.22 -10.07 -9.15
CA ARG A 82 -3.44 -10.78 -7.89
C ARG A 82 -2.19 -10.63 -7.02
N ILE A 83 -2.34 -10.03 -5.86
CA ILE A 83 -1.27 -9.86 -4.88
C ILE A 83 -1.57 -10.78 -3.71
N GLU A 84 -0.78 -11.84 -3.57
CA GLU A 84 -0.88 -12.79 -2.46
C GLU A 84 0.18 -12.49 -1.41
N VAL A 85 -0.26 -12.42 -0.17
CA VAL A 85 0.57 -12.24 1.01
C VAL A 85 0.48 -13.50 1.84
N GLU A 86 1.63 -14.13 2.07
CA GLU A 86 1.76 -15.26 2.98
C GLU A 86 2.35 -14.78 4.31
N TYR A 87 1.73 -15.17 5.42
CA TYR A 87 2.15 -14.78 6.76
C TYR A 87 1.88 -15.90 7.76
N GLN A 88 2.53 -15.85 8.91
CA GLN A 88 2.30 -16.79 10.02
C GLN A 88 1.85 -16.05 11.27
N SER A 89 1.09 -16.72 12.12
CA SER A 89 0.71 -16.25 13.45
C SER A 89 1.33 -17.16 14.51
N PHE A 90 1.70 -16.57 15.65
CA PHE A 90 2.38 -17.30 16.74
C PHE A 90 1.48 -17.63 17.94
N PRO A 91 0.59 -16.74 18.42
CA PRO A 91 -0.30 -17.06 19.53
C PRO A 91 -1.36 -18.07 19.12
N ASP A 92 -1.86 -18.85 20.09
CA ASP A 92 -2.93 -19.82 19.87
C ASP A 92 -4.18 -19.16 19.28
N TRP A 93 -4.52 -17.96 19.77
CA TRP A 93 -5.58 -17.10 19.26
C TRP A 93 -5.17 -15.63 19.31
N THR A 94 -5.57 -14.87 18.30
CA THR A 94 -5.48 -13.41 18.23
C THR A 94 -6.82 -12.86 17.75
N ASP A 95 -7.41 -11.94 18.50
CA ASP A 95 -8.75 -11.42 18.21
C ASP A 95 -8.81 -10.72 16.86
N GLU A 96 -7.81 -9.90 16.55
CA GLU A 96 -7.79 -9.07 15.36
C GLU A 96 -6.38 -8.81 14.84
N VAL A 97 -6.21 -8.97 13.53
CA VAL A 97 -5.03 -8.57 12.77
C VAL A 97 -5.45 -7.76 11.54
N ASP A 98 -4.85 -6.60 11.37
CA ASP A 98 -4.99 -5.77 10.18
C ASP A 98 -3.75 -5.90 9.29
N LEU A 99 -3.99 -6.24 8.03
CA LEU A 99 -2.99 -6.23 6.96
C LEU A 99 -3.23 -5.03 6.06
N ASP A 100 -2.45 -3.98 6.25
CA ASP A 100 -2.42 -2.82 5.39
C ASP A 100 -1.50 -3.09 4.20
N ILE A 101 -2.04 -3.00 2.98
CA ILE A 101 -1.29 -3.08 1.74
C ILE A 101 -1.12 -1.70 1.11
N TYR A 102 0.08 -1.42 0.63
CA TYR A 102 0.45 -0.25 -0.13
C TYR A 102 1.05 -0.71 -1.45
N VAL A 103 0.50 -0.23 -2.57
CA VAL A 103 1.00 -0.55 -3.92
C VAL A 103 1.40 0.74 -4.60
N LEU A 104 2.69 0.88 -4.90
CA LEU A 104 3.22 1.96 -5.73
C LEU A 104 2.99 1.61 -7.19
N MET A 105 2.23 2.46 -7.88
CA MET A 105 2.02 2.37 -9.32
C MET A 105 2.92 3.36 -10.05
N ASP A 106 2.86 3.36 -11.38
CA ASP A 106 3.38 4.46 -12.19
C ASP A 106 2.80 5.83 -11.73
N ASP A 107 3.49 6.91 -12.09
CA ASP A 107 3.18 8.29 -11.68
C ASP A 107 3.22 8.54 -10.15
N GLU A 108 3.95 7.71 -9.41
CA GLU A 108 4.13 7.81 -7.94
C GLU A 108 2.83 7.72 -7.12
N VAL A 109 1.78 7.15 -7.72
CA VAL A 109 0.49 6.97 -7.04
C VAL A 109 0.55 5.75 -6.13
N ILE A 110 0.18 5.92 -4.86
CA ILE A 110 0.07 4.80 -3.91
C ILE A 110 -1.38 4.40 -3.75
N LEU A 111 -1.67 3.12 -4.01
CA LEU A 111 -2.95 2.51 -3.69
C LEU A 111 -2.89 1.87 -2.30
N LYS A 112 -3.84 2.18 -1.43
CA LYS A 112 -3.97 1.57 -0.10
C LYS A 112 -5.22 0.68 -0.01
N GLY A 113 -5.03 -0.50 0.55
CA GLY A 113 -6.08 -1.42 0.98
C GLY A 113 -5.80 -1.93 2.39
N THR A 114 -6.84 -2.45 3.05
CA THR A 114 -6.73 -3.05 4.38
C THR A 114 -7.57 -4.32 4.43
N LEU A 115 -6.97 -5.44 4.82
CA LEU A 115 -7.68 -6.67 5.13
C LEU A 115 -7.64 -6.91 6.64
N LYS A 116 -8.81 -6.95 7.26
CA LYS A 116 -9.00 -7.28 8.67
C LYS A 116 -9.30 -8.77 8.78
N GLN A 117 -8.53 -9.46 9.60
CA GLN A 117 -8.72 -10.85 10.00
C GLN A 117 -9.18 -10.88 11.45
N ILE A 118 -10.21 -11.64 11.73
CA ILE A 118 -10.78 -11.80 13.06
C ILE A 118 -10.62 -13.24 13.53
N ASN A 119 -10.44 -13.43 14.84
CA ASN A 119 -10.28 -14.75 15.46
C ASN A 119 -9.19 -15.59 14.76
N LEU A 120 -8.01 -15.01 14.60
CA LEU A 120 -6.89 -15.65 13.92
C LEU A 120 -6.26 -16.68 14.86
N SER A 121 -6.31 -17.95 14.49
CA SER A 121 -5.63 -19.02 15.21
C SER A 121 -4.16 -19.10 14.83
N ARG A 122 -3.36 -19.82 15.63
CA ARG A 122 -1.98 -20.16 15.29
C ARG A 122 -1.91 -20.99 14.00
N LYS A 123 -1.18 -20.51 12.99
CA LYS A 123 -0.90 -21.26 11.75
C LYS A 123 0.45 -20.87 11.18
N HIS A 124 1.15 -21.85 10.62
CA HIS A 124 2.44 -21.64 9.93
C HIS A 124 2.31 -20.90 8.60
N SER A 125 1.12 -20.92 7.99
CA SER A 125 0.84 -20.24 6.73
C SER A 125 -0.63 -19.85 6.67
N HIS A 126 -0.86 -18.55 6.74
CA HIS A 126 -2.07 -17.87 6.35
C HIS A 126 -1.84 -17.15 5.04
N LYS A 127 -2.90 -16.97 4.27
CA LYS A 127 -2.86 -16.26 3.00
C LYS A 127 -3.89 -15.14 3.00
N ALA A 128 -3.46 -13.98 2.50
CA ALA A 128 -4.31 -12.84 2.24
C ALA A 128 -4.13 -12.43 0.79
N VAL A 129 -5.22 -12.15 0.09
CA VAL A 129 -5.16 -11.76 -1.32
C VAL A 129 -5.87 -10.44 -1.55
N PHE A 130 -5.17 -9.60 -2.32
CA PHE A 130 -5.67 -8.35 -2.85
C PHE A 130 -5.65 -8.41 -4.38
N TYR A 131 -6.57 -7.70 -4.99
CA TYR A 131 -6.71 -7.65 -6.44
C TYR A 131 -6.71 -6.21 -6.94
N LEU A 132 -6.13 -6.00 -8.12
CA LEU A 132 -6.34 -4.80 -8.92
C LEU A 132 -7.13 -5.15 -10.17
N HIS A 133 -8.18 -4.37 -10.41
CA HIS A 133 -9.00 -4.48 -11.61
C HIS A 133 -8.19 -4.11 -12.87
N PRO A 134 -8.45 -4.74 -14.03
CA PRO A 134 -7.80 -4.40 -15.30
C PRO A 134 -7.79 -2.91 -15.62
N THR A 135 -8.93 -2.23 -15.47
CA THR A 135 -9.03 -0.76 -15.69
C THR A 135 -8.13 0.06 -14.75
N THR A 136 -7.81 -0.45 -13.57
CA THR A 136 -6.83 0.21 -12.68
C THR A 136 -5.43 0.09 -13.27
N LEU A 137 -5.07 -1.06 -13.83
CA LEU A 137 -3.80 -1.26 -14.54
C LEU A 137 -3.76 -0.49 -15.87
N GLU A 138 -4.86 -0.33 -16.58
CA GLU A 138 -4.94 0.56 -17.76
C GLU A 138 -4.65 2.01 -17.40
N ARG A 139 -5.15 2.46 -16.24
CA ARG A 139 -4.97 3.83 -15.78
C ARG A 139 -3.58 4.12 -15.23
N PHE A 140 -3.04 3.19 -14.45
CA PHE A 140 -1.78 3.37 -13.71
C PHE A 140 -0.65 2.45 -14.18
N ARG A 141 -0.82 1.82 -15.34
CA ARG A 141 0.14 1.00 -16.07
C ARG A 141 0.63 -0.24 -15.29
N SER A 142 1.59 -0.07 -14.37
CA SER A 142 2.29 -1.20 -13.75
C SER A 142 2.51 -1.03 -12.24
N ILE A 143 2.73 -2.17 -11.56
CA ILE A 143 3.07 -2.22 -10.14
C ILE A 143 4.59 -2.15 -9.98
N HIS A 144 5.08 -1.12 -9.27
CA HIS A 144 6.51 -0.92 -9.05
C HIS A 144 6.99 -1.53 -7.74
N LYS A 145 6.23 -1.27 -6.66
CA LYS A 145 6.58 -1.71 -5.30
C LYS A 145 5.32 -2.05 -4.52
N ILE A 146 5.45 -2.98 -3.60
CA ILE A 146 4.41 -3.36 -2.67
C ILE A 146 5.01 -3.32 -1.27
N ALA A 147 4.26 -2.82 -0.31
CA ALA A 147 4.57 -2.94 1.10
C ALA A 147 3.33 -3.45 1.84
N ILE A 148 3.55 -4.37 2.76
CA ILE A 148 2.55 -4.90 3.67
C ILE A 148 2.97 -4.57 5.09
N GLN A 149 2.05 -4.00 5.85
CA GLN A 149 2.21 -3.75 7.27
C GLN A 149 1.15 -4.54 8.02
N GLY A 150 1.61 -5.48 8.85
CA GLY A 150 0.75 -6.23 9.75
C GLY A 150 0.69 -5.57 11.11
N SER A 151 -0.51 -5.36 11.63
CA SER A 151 -0.72 -4.79 12.95
C SER A 151 -1.79 -5.52 13.75
N SER A 152 -1.64 -5.53 15.06
CA SER A 152 -2.64 -6.02 16.00
C SER A 152 -2.75 -5.08 17.18
N ALA A 153 -3.97 -4.83 17.68
CA ALA A 153 -4.25 -3.87 18.75
C ALA A 153 -3.60 -2.48 18.51
N GLY A 154 -3.52 -2.05 17.24
CA GLY A 154 -2.90 -0.78 16.84
C GLY A 154 -1.36 -0.76 16.86
N LYS A 155 -0.69 -1.85 17.23
CA LYS A 155 0.77 -2.02 17.19
C LYS A 155 1.20 -2.69 15.89
N ILE A 156 2.24 -2.16 15.26
CA ILE A 156 2.87 -2.80 14.08
C ILE A 156 3.68 -4.00 14.56
N GLU A 157 3.34 -5.18 14.04
CA GLU A 157 3.96 -6.45 14.42
C GLU A 157 5.02 -6.89 13.40
N ASP A 158 4.77 -6.65 12.11
CA ASP A 158 5.77 -6.88 11.06
C ASP A 158 5.50 -5.99 9.84
N THR A 159 6.53 -5.83 9.00
CA THR A 159 6.45 -5.11 7.73
C THR A 159 7.33 -5.79 6.70
N ARG A 160 6.78 -6.01 5.51
CA ARG A 160 7.51 -6.57 4.37
C ARG A 160 7.30 -5.75 3.12
N GLN A 161 8.29 -5.75 2.25
CA GLN A 161 8.20 -5.08 0.95
C GLN A 161 8.68 -5.97 -0.19
N TRP A 162 8.19 -5.63 -1.39
CA TRP A 162 8.56 -6.25 -2.65
C TRP A 162 8.80 -5.15 -3.70
N PRO A 163 9.90 -5.18 -4.47
CA PRO A 163 11.07 -6.04 -4.28
C PRO A 163 11.77 -5.77 -2.93
N SER A 164 12.38 -6.81 -2.34
CA SER A 164 13.02 -6.74 -1.01
C SER A 164 14.28 -5.86 -0.95
N THR A 165 14.76 -5.37 -2.09
CA THR A 165 15.96 -4.52 -2.23
C THR A 165 15.73 -3.06 -1.86
N THR A 166 14.47 -2.63 -1.73
CA THR A 166 14.16 -1.29 -1.22
C THR A 166 14.32 -1.30 0.30
N HIS A 167 14.91 -0.27 0.91
CA HIS A 167 15.07 -0.19 2.38
C HIS A 167 14.39 1.05 2.99
N GLN A 168 13.77 1.89 2.15
CA GLN A 168 13.06 3.09 2.56
C GLN A 168 11.56 2.82 2.66
N GLU A 169 10.90 3.36 3.68
CA GLU A 169 9.44 3.29 3.88
C GLU A 169 8.70 4.26 2.94
N TRP A 170 8.85 4.05 1.62
CA TRP A 170 8.29 4.91 0.57
C TRP A 170 6.78 5.11 0.67
N TRP A 171 6.06 4.19 1.33
CA TRP A 171 4.62 4.28 1.52
C TRP A 171 4.18 5.34 2.53
N LYS A 172 5.14 5.93 3.28
CA LYS A 172 4.86 7.03 4.22
C LYS A 172 4.97 8.41 3.58
N THR A 173 5.52 8.53 2.38
CA THR A 173 5.91 9.83 1.80
C THR A 173 5.05 10.31 0.63
N ALA A 174 4.21 9.45 0.03
CA ALA A 174 3.47 9.80 -1.19
C ALA A 174 1.95 9.95 -0.99
N SER A 175 1.27 10.42 -2.04
CA SER A 175 -0.18 10.62 -2.04
C SER A 175 -0.93 9.28 -2.10
N ILE A 176 -1.61 8.93 -1.01
CA ILE A 176 -2.35 7.68 -0.88
C ILE A 176 -3.77 7.81 -1.45
N ARG A 177 -4.15 6.89 -2.33
CA ARG A 177 -5.51 6.68 -2.84
C ARG A 177 -6.09 5.38 -2.31
N LYS A 178 -7.32 5.42 -1.82
CA LYS A 178 -8.04 4.25 -1.27
C LYS A 178 -9.11 3.77 -2.24
N GLY A 179 -9.55 2.51 -2.08
CA GLY A 179 -10.74 1.95 -2.75
C GLY A 179 -10.50 1.29 -4.11
N LEU A 180 -9.27 1.32 -4.63
CA LEU A 180 -8.91 0.70 -5.91
C LEU A 180 -8.36 -0.73 -5.77
N LEU A 181 -7.92 -1.10 -4.56
CA LEU A 181 -7.57 -2.48 -4.21
C LEU A 181 -8.83 -3.21 -3.74
N LYS A 182 -9.05 -4.41 -4.30
CA LYS A 182 -10.19 -5.27 -4.01
C LYS A 182 -9.78 -6.45 -3.15
N LYS A 183 -10.66 -6.87 -2.26
CA LYS A 183 -10.52 -8.12 -1.50
C LYS A 183 -11.06 -9.28 -2.34
N SER A 184 -10.66 -10.51 -2.04
CA SER A 184 -11.10 -11.70 -2.80
C SER A 184 -12.62 -11.77 -2.98
N PHE A 185 -13.41 -11.55 -1.93
CA PHE A 185 -14.89 -11.56 -1.99
C PHE A 185 -15.52 -10.47 -2.85
N GLU A 186 -14.76 -9.43 -3.22
CA GLU A 186 -15.21 -8.34 -4.10
C GLU A 186 -14.87 -8.63 -5.58
N THR A 187 -14.38 -9.83 -5.88
CA THR A 187 -13.91 -10.21 -7.21
C THR A 187 -14.59 -11.48 -7.72
N PRO A 188 -14.57 -11.71 -9.05
CA PRO A 188 -15.03 -12.97 -9.63
C PRO A 188 -14.23 -14.20 -9.19
N PHE A 189 -13.07 -14.03 -8.55
CA PHE A 189 -12.17 -15.12 -8.15
C PHE A 189 -12.47 -15.69 -6.76
N PHE A 190 -13.47 -15.14 -6.05
CA PHE A 190 -13.79 -15.53 -4.68
C PHE A 190 -13.93 -17.05 -4.47
N LEU A 191 -14.62 -17.75 -5.39
CA LEU A 191 -14.83 -19.19 -5.28
C LEU A 191 -13.52 -19.98 -5.36
N ASN A 192 -12.64 -19.61 -6.29
CA ASN A 192 -11.35 -20.28 -6.48
C ASN A 192 -10.39 -20.05 -5.31
N ASP A 193 -10.48 -18.88 -4.68
CA ASP A 193 -9.69 -18.57 -3.50
C ASP A 193 -10.22 -19.30 -2.26
N ALA A 194 -11.55 -19.41 -2.09
CA ALA A 194 -12.16 -20.11 -0.97
C ALA A 194 -11.70 -21.59 -0.90
N GLU A 195 -11.77 -22.31 -2.03
CA GLU A 195 -11.33 -23.71 -2.13
C GLU A 195 -9.84 -23.86 -1.76
N LYS A 196 -8.97 -22.98 -2.26
CA LYS A 196 -7.53 -23.01 -1.97
C LYS A 196 -7.18 -22.81 -0.50
N TYR A 197 -8.04 -22.15 0.28
CA TYR A 197 -7.81 -21.90 1.70
C TYR A 197 -8.35 -23.00 2.60
N GLU A 198 -9.37 -23.73 2.17
CA GLU A 198 -9.85 -24.93 2.85
C GLU A 198 -8.83 -26.08 2.73
N ASP A 199 -8.22 -26.26 1.56
CA ASP A 199 -7.30 -27.38 1.28
C ASP A 199 -5.91 -27.26 1.94
N THR A 200 -5.59 -26.14 2.59
CA THR A 200 -4.29 -25.99 3.29
C THR A 200 -4.30 -26.52 4.73
N GLU A 201 -5.28 -27.34 5.09
CA GLU A 201 -5.40 -28.05 6.37
C GLU A 201 -5.07 -29.55 6.21
N ILE A 202 -3.79 -29.91 6.01
CA ILE A 202 -3.28 -31.27 6.26
C ILE A 202 -1.89 -31.19 6.89
#